data_AF-A0A3M1V815-F1
#
_entry.id   AF-A0A3M1V815-F1
#
_cell.length_a   1.000
_cell.length_b   1.000
_cell.length_c   1.000
_cell.angle_alpha   90.00
_cell.angle_beta   90.00
_cell.angle_gamma   90.00
#
_symmetry.space_group_name_H-M   'P 1'
#
loop_
_entity.id
_entity.type
_entity.pdbx_description
1 polymer ?
#
loop_
_entity_poly.entity_id
_entity_poly.type
_entity_poly.pdbx_seq_one_letter_code
_entity_poly.pdbx_strand_id
1 'polypeptide(L)'
;DRQRHALQTRVATGWAPDHPVRGLSLPTREKHLFALLLATRRPLWVRQDNWDKYAPYLTPLPLDDTARRGFYALPLFAGPRPLGVLYADGGSLSADGFQRFQKAGRALEERIAASRRSAA
;
A
#
# COMPACT_ATOMS: atom_id res chain seq x y z
N ASP A 1 13.05 0.90 24.58
CA ASP A 1 12.31 1.97 23.91
C ASP A 1 12.58 1.91 22.40
N ARG A 2 11.74 1.20 21.63
CA ARG A 2 12.01 0.98 20.19
C ARG A 2 11.53 2.19 19.41
N GLN A 3 12.47 3.01 18.94
CA GLN A 3 12.28 4.18 18.09
C GLN A 3 11.15 4.00 17.06
N ARG A 4 9.97 4.56 17.33
CA ARG A 4 8.78 4.55 16.45
C ARG A 4 8.79 5.71 15.46
N HIS A 5 9.96 6.07 14.94
CA HIS A 5 10.11 7.27 14.11
C HIS A 5 10.00 7.00 12.61
N ALA A 6 10.01 5.72 12.20
CA ALA A 6 9.88 5.35 10.80
C ALA A 6 9.00 4.11 10.59
N LEU A 7 8.23 4.12 9.51
CA LEU A 7 7.68 2.93 8.88
C LEU A 7 8.81 2.20 8.17
N GLN A 8 8.89 0.89 8.36
CA GLN A 8 9.92 0.06 7.73
C GLN A 8 9.25 -1.13 7.05
N THR A 9 9.73 -1.46 5.85
CA THR A 9 9.35 -2.70 5.20
C THR A 9 9.86 -3.88 6.01
N ARG A 10 8.95 -4.68 6.56
CA ARG A 10 9.30 -5.94 7.24
C ARG A 10 9.28 -7.13 6.29
N VAL A 11 8.34 -7.12 5.35
CA VAL A 11 8.13 -8.13 4.34
C VAL A 11 7.65 -7.42 3.07
N ALA A 12 8.25 -7.76 1.93
CA ALA A 12 7.71 -7.41 0.63
C ALA A 12 7.66 -8.67 -0.24
N THR A 13 6.52 -8.89 -0.89
CA THR A 13 6.27 -10.01 -1.79
C THR A 13 5.87 -9.47 -3.16
N GLY A 14 6.16 -10.21 -4.23
CA GLY A 14 5.83 -9.80 -5.61
C GLY A 14 6.86 -8.89 -6.29
N TRP A 15 7.81 -8.34 -5.54
CA TRP A 15 8.92 -7.56 -6.08
C TRP A 15 10.22 -8.37 -6.19
N ALA A 16 11.12 -7.97 -7.10
CA ALA A 16 12.45 -8.55 -7.23
C ALA A 16 13.24 -8.49 -5.91
N PRO A 17 14.17 -9.42 -5.63
CA PRO A 17 14.91 -9.48 -4.36
C PRO A 17 15.72 -8.23 -4.01
N ASP A 18 16.18 -7.50 -5.03
CA ASP A 18 16.97 -6.27 -4.96
C ASP A 18 16.12 -5.00 -5.05
N HIS A 19 14.79 -5.13 -5.18
CA HIS A 19 13.93 -3.97 -5.35
C HIS A 19 13.98 -3.04 -4.12
N PRO A 20 14.16 -1.70 -4.28
CA PRO A 20 14.37 -0.78 -3.16
C PRO A 20 13.25 -0.75 -2.13
N VAL A 21 12.03 -1.17 -2.50
CA VAL A 21 10.89 -1.27 -1.57
C VAL A 21 11.19 -2.20 -0.37
N ARG A 22 12.07 -3.19 -0.54
CA ARG A 22 12.45 -4.14 0.52
C ARG A 22 13.24 -3.48 1.65
N GLY A 23 13.99 -2.43 1.36
CA GLY A 23 14.75 -1.63 2.33
C GLY A 23 14.08 -0.31 2.70
N LEU A 24 12.82 -0.11 2.33
CA LEU A 24 12.15 1.18 2.50
C LEU A 24 12.03 1.56 3.98
N SER A 25 12.47 2.78 4.30
CA SER A 25 12.25 3.42 5.59
C SER A 25 11.70 4.82 5.39
N LEU A 26 10.50 5.08 5.94
CA LEU A 26 9.78 6.33 5.79
C LEU A 26 9.53 6.98 7.15
N PRO A 27 9.85 8.27 7.35
CA PRO A 27 9.54 8.97 8.58
C PRO A 27 8.03 9.02 8.85
N THR A 28 7.60 8.63 10.06
CA THR A 28 6.16 8.57 10.41
C THR A 28 5.46 9.92 10.48
N ARG A 29 6.23 11.02 10.53
CA ARG A 29 5.74 12.40 10.63
C ARG A 29 5.68 13.12 9.29
N GLU A 30 6.11 12.48 8.21
CA GLU A 30 6.13 13.08 6.88
C GLU A 30 4.90 12.71 6.06
N LYS A 31 4.61 13.54 5.04
CA LYS A 31 3.56 13.25 4.07
C LYS A 31 4.12 12.24 3.07
N HIS A 32 3.60 11.03 3.12
CA HIS A 32 3.87 9.99 2.13
C HIS A 32 2.62 9.14 1.92
N LEU A 33 2.59 8.35 0.84
CA LEU A 33 1.42 7.55 0.43
C LEU A 33 0.90 6.67 1.56
N PHE A 34 1.79 5.99 2.29
CA PHE A 34 1.37 5.14 3.41
C PHE A 34 0.66 5.93 4.51
N ALA A 35 1.08 7.15 4.84
CA ALA A 35 0.41 7.97 5.85
C ALA A 35 -1.00 8.35 5.38
N LEU A 36 -1.15 8.71 4.10
CA LEU A 36 -2.44 8.99 3.48
C LEU A 36 -3.38 7.76 3.53
N LEU A 37 -2.90 6.59 3.12
CA LEU A 37 -3.70 5.36 3.09
C LEU A 37 -4.10 4.90 4.50
N LEU A 38 -3.18 4.99 5.48
CA LEU A 38 -3.45 4.62 6.86
C LEU A 38 -4.43 5.57 7.55
N ALA A 39 -4.34 6.87 7.27
CA ALA A 39 -5.23 7.88 7.83
C ALA A 39 -6.65 7.76 7.25
N THR A 40 -6.77 7.58 5.93
CA THR A 40 -8.07 7.53 5.25
C THR A 40 -8.72 6.16 5.31
N ARG A 41 -7.93 5.09 5.47
CA ARG A 41 -8.34 3.68 5.34
C ARG A 41 -9.05 3.36 4.02
N ARG A 42 -8.79 4.14 2.98
CA ARG A 42 -9.42 3.99 1.67
C ARG A 42 -8.41 3.53 0.64
N PRO A 43 -8.80 2.63 -0.28
CA PRO A 43 -7.98 2.29 -1.41
C PRO A 43 -7.83 3.50 -2.34
N LEU A 44 -6.70 3.57 -3.02
CA LEU A 44 -6.33 4.63 -3.94
C LEU A 44 -6.08 4.02 -5.31
N TRP A 45 -6.57 4.70 -6.34
CA TRP A 45 -6.15 4.48 -7.72
C TRP A 45 -5.45 5.75 -8.21
N VAL A 46 -4.13 5.68 -8.31
CA VAL A 46 -3.31 6.73 -8.90
C VAL A 46 -3.20 6.44 -10.40
N ARG A 47 -3.48 7.45 -11.20
CA ARG A 47 -3.49 7.41 -12.66
C ARG A 47 -3.13 8.77 -13.20
N GLN A 48 -2.80 8.83 -14.49
CA GLN A 48 -2.19 10.02 -15.09
C GLN A 48 -3.03 11.31 -14.94
N ASP A 49 -4.36 11.21 -15.00
CA ASP A 49 -5.29 12.34 -14.82
C ASP A 49 -5.34 12.90 -13.38
N ASN A 50 -4.87 12.14 -12.39
CA ASN A 50 -4.87 12.53 -10.98
C ASN A 50 -3.49 12.47 -10.33
N TRP A 51 -2.44 12.30 -11.13
CA TRP A 51 -1.07 12.15 -10.66
C TRP A 51 -0.62 13.34 -9.82
N ASP A 52 -0.82 14.55 -10.32
CA ASP A 52 -0.37 15.79 -9.67
C ASP A 52 -0.99 15.99 -8.29
N LYS A 53 -2.24 15.53 -8.10
CA LYS A 53 -2.91 15.53 -6.80
C LYS A 53 -2.17 14.67 -5.77
N TYR A 54 -1.59 13.56 -6.20
CA TYR A 54 -0.93 12.61 -5.32
C TYR A 54 0.58 12.74 -5.30
N ALA A 55 1.20 13.41 -6.27
CA ALA A 55 2.65 13.58 -6.39
C ALA A 55 3.35 13.99 -5.06
N PRO A 56 2.79 14.90 -4.23
CA PRO A 56 3.40 15.25 -2.94
C PRO A 56 3.50 14.09 -1.94
N TYR A 57 2.69 13.03 -2.11
CA TYR A 57 2.69 11.82 -1.28
C TYR A 57 3.50 10.68 -1.91
N LEU A 58 3.81 10.75 -3.21
CA LEU A 58 4.53 9.70 -3.92
C LEU A 58 6.04 9.79 -3.71
N THR A 59 6.56 10.97 -3.38
CA THR A 59 7.91 11.10 -2.84
C THR A 59 7.86 10.72 -1.35
N PRO A 60 8.71 9.81 -0.84
CA PRO A 60 9.96 9.30 -1.38
C PRO A 60 9.89 7.82 -1.86
N LEU A 61 8.78 7.40 -2.46
CA LEU A 61 8.64 6.00 -2.90
C LEU A 61 9.51 5.71 -4.13
N PRO A 62 10.17 4.53 -4.18
CA PRO A 62 10.93 4.09 -5.34
C PRO A 62 9.96 3.56 -6.41
N LEU A 63 9.22 4.46 -7.05
CA LEU A 63 8.32 4.13 -8.15
C LEU A 63 9.09 4.04 -9.47
N ASP A 64 8.94 2.92 -10.16
CA ASP A 64 9.49 2.71 -11.50
C ASP A 64 8.60 3.33 -12.60
N ASP A 65 8.99 3.15 -13.86
CA ASP A 65 8.24 3.67 -15.01
C ASP A 65 6.86 3.01 -15.18
N THR A 66 6.70 1.78 -14.71
CA THR A 66 5.41 1.07 -14.73
C THR A 66 4.45 1.74 -13.75
N ALA A 67 4.89 1.94 -12.52
CA ALA A 67 4.16 2.64 -11.47
C ALA A 67 3.78 4.08 -11.86
N ARG A 68 4.64 4.77 -12.63
CA ARG A 68 4.37 6.13 -13.15
C ARG A 68 3.20 6.19 -14.13
N ARG A 69 2.84 5.08 -14.79
CA ARG A 69 1.65 4.99 -15.64
C ARG A 69 0.36 4.82 -14.83
N GLY A 70 0.51 4.46 -13.56
CA GLY A 70 -0.58 4.32 -12.60
C GLY A 70 -0.44 3.06 -11.76
N PHE A 71 -1.16 3.03 -10.65
CA PHE A 71 -1.22 1.88 -9.74
C PHE A 71 -2.44 1.94 -8.84
N TYR A 72 -2.78 0.79 -8.26
CA TYR A 72 -3.67 0.68 -7.12
C TYR A 72 -2.87 0.52 -5.84
N ALA A 73 -3.35 1.13 -4.77
CA ALA A 73 -2.85 0.89 -3.42
C ALA A 73 -4.02 0.70 -2.47
N LEU A 74 -3.99 -0.34 -1.65
CA LEU A 74 -5.05 -0.64 -0.68
C LEU A 74 -4.44 -0.88 0.69
N PRO A 75 -4.79 -0.12 1.73
CA PRO A 75 -4.30 -0.37 3.07
C PRO A 75 -4.97 -1.61 3.66
N LEU A 76 -4.19 -2.49 4.29
CA LEU A 76 -4.67 -3.68 4.97
C LEU A 76 -4.70 -3.48 6.48
N PHE A 77 -5.77 -3.97 7.10
CA PHE A 77 -5.99 -3.94 8.53
C PHE A 77 -6.37 -5.32 9.09
N ALA A 78 -6.06 -5.54 10.36
CA ALA A 78 -6.70 -6.58 11.17
C ALA A 78 -7.40 -5.90 12.35
N GLY A 79 -8.72 -5.73 12.22
CA GLY A 79 -9.51 -4.91 13.12
C GLY A 79 -9.01 -3.45 13.08
N PRO A 80 -8.68 -2.83 14.23
CA PRO A 80 -8.19 -1.45 14.26
C PRO A 80 -6.70 -1.31 13.89
N ARG A 81 -5.96 -2.42 13.76
CA ARG A 81 -4.51 -2.39 13.60
C ARG A 81 -4.10 -2.44 12.12
N PRO A 82 -3.32 -1.46 11.62
CA PRO A 82 -2.78 -1.52 10.27
C PRO A 82 -1.74 -2.63 10.16
N LEU A 83 -1.75 -3.34 9.03
CA LEU A 83 -0.84 -4.43 8.71
C LEU A 83 0.12 -4.09 7.59
N GLY A 84 -0.32 -3.34 6.59
CA GLY A 84 0.48 -3.03 5.42
C GLY A 84 -0.36 -2.46 4.29
N VAL A 85 0.15 -2.58 3.06
CA VAL A 85 -0.52 -2.11 1.84
C VAL A 85 -0.40 -3.20 0.78
N LEU A 86 -1.51 -3.49 0.09
CA LEU A 86 -1.48 -4.17 -1.20
C LEU A 86 -1.23 -3.14 -2.30
N TYR A 87 -0.40 -3.51 -3.26
CA TYR A 87 -0.01 -2.67 -4.37
C TYR A 87 -0.15 -3.46 -5.68
N ALA A 88 -0.60 -2.79 -6.73
CA ALA A 88 -0.64 -3.35 -8.08
C ALA A 88 -0.46 -2.24 -9.12
N ASP A 89 0.56 -2.36 -9.96
CA ASP A 89 0.82 -1.54 -11.13
C ASP A 89 0.73 -2.40 -12.41
N GLY A 90 0.96 -1.78 -13.57
CA GLY A 90 1.01 -2.49 -14.85
C GLY A 90 0.14 -1.88 -15.96
N GLY A 91 0.20 -2.50 -17.13
CA GLY A 91 -0.30 -1.92 -18.39
C GLY A 91 -1.81 -1.92 -18.60
N SER A 92 -2.60 -2.55 -17.72
CA SER A 92 -4.05 -2.74 -17.93
C SER A 92 -4.88 -2.43 -16.68
N LEU A 93 -4.62 -1.27 -16.07
CA LEU A 93 -5.45 -0.73 -14.99
C LEU A 93 -6.79 -0.19 -15.54
N SER A 94 -7.89 -0.47 -14.85
CA SER A 94 -9.26 -0.09 -15.21
C SER A 94 -10.14 0.06 -13.97
N ALA A 95 -11.31 0.68 -14.12
CA ALA A 95 -12.26 0.81 -13.02
C ALA A 95 -12.72 -0.57 -12.50
N ASP A 96 -12.99 -1.51 -13.40
CA ASP A 96 -13.35 -2.89 -13.03
C ASP A 96 -12.20 -3.60 -12.32
N GLY A 97 -10.97 -3.41 -12.78
CA GLY A 97 -9.77 -3.93 -12.13
C GLY A 97 -9.64 -3.39 -10.71
N PHE A 98 -9.87 -2.10 -10.52
CA PHE A 98 -9.85 -1.48 -9.20
C PHE A 98 -10.95 -2.01 -8.26
N GLN A 99 -12.16 -2.27 -8.78
CA GLN A 99 -13.23 -2.90 -7.99
C GLN A 99 -12.89 -4.33 -7.58
N ARG A 100 -12.30 -5.12 -8.49
CA ARG A 100 -11.81 -6.48 -8.19
C ARG A 100 -10.69 -6.46 -7.16
N PHE A 101 -9.75 -5.53 -7.30
CA PHE A 101 -8.64 -5.34 -6.35
C PHE A 101 -9.16 -5.03 -4.93
N GLN A 102 -10.17 -4.17 -4.81
CA GLN A 102 -10.82 -3.88 -3.53
C GLN A 102 -11.52 -5.10 -2.92
N LYS A 103 -12.24 -5.88 -3.73
CA LYS A 103 -12.88 -7.13 -3.28
C LYS A 103 -11.83 -8.12 -2.76
N ALA A 104 -10.71 -8.28 -3.47
CA ALA A 104 -9.62 -9.15 -3.06
C ALA A 104 -8.99 -8.69 -1.73
N GLY A 105 -8.76 -7.37 -1.58
CA GLY A 105 -8.25 -6.79 -0.33
C GLY A 105 -9.16 -7.09 0.87
N ARG A 106 -10.47 -6.88 0.73
CA ARG A 106 -11.45 -7.19 1.81
C ARG A 106 -11.45 -8.67 2.18
N ALA A 107 -11.48 -9.56 1.18
CA ALA A 107 -11.42 -11.01 1.41
C ALA A 107 -10.13 -11.42 2.15
N LEU A 108 -9.01 -10.76 1.86
CA LEU A 108 -7.75 -11.00 2.57
C LEU A 108 -7.83 -10.54 4.03
N GLU A 109 -8.36 -9.35 4.30
CA GLU A 109 -8.56 -8.85 5.66
C GLU A 109 -9.44 -9.79 6.50
N GLU A 110 -10.55 -10.26 5.91
CA GLU A 110 -11.45 -11.23 6.53
C GLU A 110 -10.73 -12.55 6.89
N ARG A 111 -9.91 -13.07 5.97
CA ARG A 111 -9.10 -14.28 6.20
C ARG A 111 -8.06 -14.08 7.30
N ILE A 112 -7.39 -12.93 7.33
CA ILE A 112 -6.43 -12.60 8.39
C ILE A 112 -7.15 -12.52 9.74
N ALA A 113 -8.31 -11.87 9.78
CA ALA A 113 -9.11 -11.77 11.01
C ALA A 113 -9.57 -13.15 11.49
N ALA A 114 -10.00 -14.04 10.58
CA ALA A 114 -10.38 -15.41 10.91
C ALA A 114 -9.21 -16.22 11.49
N SER A 115 -8.05 -16.20 10.82
CA SER A 115 -6.85 -16.91 11.28
C SER A 115 -6.40 -16.49 12.67
N ARG A 116 -6.53 -15.20 13.02
CA ARG A 116 -6.18 -14.70 14.36
C ARG A 116 -7.14 -15.12 15.45
N ARG A 117 -8.44 -15.27 15.15
CA ARG A 117 -9.42 -15.79 16.12
C ARG A 117 -9.19 -17.26 16.42
N SER A 118 -8.73 -18.04 15.44
CA SER A 118 -8.42 -19.47 15.63
C SER A 118 -7.10 -19.73 16.36
N ALA A 119 -6.23 -18.72 16.49
CA ALA A 119 -4.93 -18.81 17.14
C ALA A 119 -4.89 -18.19 18.55
N ALA A 120 -6.02 -17.63 19.00
CA ALA A 120 -6.21 -17.06 20.34
C ALA A 120 -7.10 -17.98 21.16
#